data_AF-A0A2A5QUX0-F1
#
_entry.id   AF-A0A2A5QUX0-F1
#
_cell.length_a   1.000
_cell.length_b   1.000
_cell.length_c   1.000
_cell.angle_alpha   90.00
_cell.angle_beta   90.00
_cell.angle_gamma   90.00
#
_symmetry.space_group_name_H-M   'P 1'
#
loop_
_entity.id
_entity.type
_entity.pdbx_description
1 polymer ?
#
loop_
_entity_poly.entity_id
_entity_poly.type
_entity_poly.pdbx_seq_one_letter_code
_entity_poly.pdbx_strand_id
1 'polypeptide(L)' 'MNRPRVDAGDMRWGWRCPVCGTDASVSRDPDSGTFRWECDADRCDAVGFGFTSRRQARLALREFRKRYRDNYR' A
#
# COMPACT_ATOMS: atom_id res chain seq x y z
N MET A 1 17.90 -14.61 15.29
CA MET A 1 17.59 -14.02 13.96
C MET A 1 16.74 -12.77 14.18
N ASN A 2 17.35 -11.59 14.07
CA ASN A 2 16.70 -10.32 14.36
C ASN A 2 16.06 -9.81 13.06
N ARG A 3 14.80 -10.19 12.79
CA ARG A 3 14.01 -9.56 11.72
C ARG A 3 13.68 -8.15 12.21
N PRO A 4 14.12 -7.07 11.53
CA PRO A 4 13.62 -5.75 11.88
C PRO A 4 12.11 -5.80 11.75
N ARG A 5 11.41 -5.66 12.88
CA ARG A 5 9.97 -5.42 12.89
C ARG A 5 9.82 -4.10 12.18
N VAL A 6 9.50 -4.15 10.88
CA VAL A 6 9.10 -2.96 10.15
C VAL A 6 7.88 -2.46 10.90
N ASP A 7 8.11 -1.46 11.74
CA ASP A 7 7.09 -0.77 12.49
C ASP A 7 6.10 -0.25 11.48
N ALA A 8 4.93 -0.89 11.48
CA ALA A 8 3.72 -0.35 10.89
C ALA A 8 3.23 0.75 11.83
N GLY A 9 4.08 1.77 12.03
CA GLY A 9 3.79 2.97 12.81
C GLY A 9 2.45 3.55 12.35
N ASP A 10 1.61 3.85 13.32
CA ASP A 10 0.27 4.42 13.21
C ASP A 10 -0.60 3.97 12.02
N MET A 11 -1.22 2.81 12.21
CA MET A 11 -2.16 2.16 11.28
C MET A 11 -3.53 2.87 11.11
N ARG A 12 -3.69 4.09 11.64
CA ARG A 12 -4.97 4.81 11.77
C ARG A 12 -5.32 5.76 10.61
N TRP A 13 -4.37 6.09 9.74
CA TRP A 13 -4.59 7.02 8.63
C TRP A 13 -4.15 6.35 7.32
N GLY A 14 -4.99 6.50 6.29
CA GLY A 14 -4.76 5.96 4.95
C GLY A 14 -3.34 6.27 4.47
N TRP A 15 -2.70 5.30 3.82
CA TRP A 15 -1.34 5.51 3.32
C TRP A 15 -1.45 6.30 2.01
N ARG A 16 -0.72 7.40 1.88
CA ARG A 16 -0.78 8.21 0.64
C ARG A 16 -0.23 7.47 -0.57
N CYS A 17 -1.02 7.42 -1.64
CA CYS A 17 -0.65 6.99 -2.98
C CYS A 17 0.63 7.71 -3.44
N PRO A 18 1.62 6.98 -3.98
CA PRO A 18 2.87 7.60 -4.40
C PRO A 18 2.81 8.33 -5.73
N VAL A 19 1.78 8.08 -6.54
CA VAL A 19 1.61 8.70 -7.86
C VAL A 19 1.02 10.10 -7.71
N CYS A 20 -0.14 10.21 -7.06
CA CYS A 20 -0.88 11.47 -6.94
C CYS A 20 -0.86 12.08 -5.53
N GLY A 21 -0.41 11.33 -4.52
CA GLY A 21 -0.39 11.80 -3.14
C GLY A 21 -1.74 11.78 -2.43
N THR A 22 -2.82 11.29 -3.04
CA THR A 22 -4.11 11.08 -2.37
C THR A 22 -4.03 9.90 -1.39
N ASP A 23 -4.97 9.76 -0.46
CA ASP A 23 -5.06 8.56 0.38
C ASP A 23 -5.28 7.29 -0.45
N ALA A 24 -4.76 6.18 0.06
CA ALA A 24 -4.99 4.85 -0.47
C ALA A 24 -5.56 3.96 0.61
N SER A 25 -6.71 3.36 0.29
CA SER A 25 -7.43 2.43 1.14
C SER A 25 -6.87 1.02 1.00
N VAL A 26 -6.99 0.24 2.08
CA VAL A 26 -6.64 -1.19 2.07
C VAL A 26 -7.87 -2.01 2.44
N SER A 27 -8.30 -2.85 1.51
CA SER A 27 -9.48 -3.70 1.63
C SER A 27 -9.12 -5.17 1.41
N ARG A 28 -9.99 -6.06 1.89
CA ARG A 28 -9.92 -7.49 1.57
C ARG A 28 -10.79 -7.72 0.34
N ASP A 29 -10.24 -8.41 -0.64
CA ASP A 29 -10.95 -8.89 -1.81
C ASP A 29 -11.83 -10.08 -1.41
N PRO A 30 -13.17 -10.00 -1.57
CA PRO A 30 -14.08 -11.06 -1.16
C PRO A 30 -13.94 -12.32 -2.02
N ASP A 31 -13.62 -12.16 -3.30
CA ASP A 31 -13.56 -13.26 -4.27
C ASP A 31 -12.29 -14.12 -4.10
N SER A 32 -11.14 -13.47 -3.94
CA SER A 32 -9.84 -14.16 -3.82
C SER A 32 -9.44 -14.40 -2.37
N GLY A 33 -10.09 -13.75 -1.42
CA GLY A 33 -9.70 -13.72 -0.01
C GLY A 33 -8.39 -12.97 0.29
N THR A 34 -7.75 -12.42 -0.75
CA THR A 34 -6.50 -11.65 -0.66
C THR A 34 -6.77 -10.20 -0.24
N PHE A 35 -5.72 -9.42 -0.01
CA PHE A 35 -5.81 -8.01 0.30
C PHE A 35 -5.31 -7.18 -0.89
N ARG A 36 -5.93 -6.02 -1.08
CA ARG A 36 -5.52 -5.03 -2.06
C ARG A 36 -5.42 -3.65 -1.41
N TRP A 37 -4.57 -2.80 -1.96
CA TRP A 37 -4.60 -1.37 -1.72
C TRP A 37 -4.93 -0.65 -3.02
N GLU A 38 -5.71 0.42 -2.93
CA GLU A 38 -6.19 1.18 -4.08
C GLU A 38 -6.16 2.67 -3.74
N CYS A 39 -5.75 3.50 -4.70
CA CYS A 39 -5.80 4.94 -4.52
C CYS A 39 -7.25 5.43 -4.53
N ASP A 40 -7.61 6.29 -3.58
CA ASP A 40 -8.96 6.83 -3.44
C ASP A 40 -9.25 8.01 -4.42
N ALA A 41 -8.41 8.21 -5.44
CA ALA A 41 -8.56 9.31 -6.39
C ALA A 41 -9.16 8.79 -7.69
N ASP A 42 -10.24 9.44 -8.16
CA ASP A 42 -10.98 9.03 -9.36
C ASP A 42 -10.14 8.93 -10.64
N ARG A 43 -8.99 9.61 -10.70
CA ARG A 43 -8.11 9.66 -11.88
C ARG A 43 -6.75 8.97 -11.65
N CYS A 44 -6.65 8.11 -10.65
CA CYS A 44 -5.40 7.45 -10.30
C CYS A 44 -5.58 5.93 -10.23
N ASP A 45 -5.10 5.23 -11.26
CA ASP A 45 -5.19 3.77 -11.38
C ASP A 45 -4.13 3.02 -10.54
N ALA A 46 -3.53 3.69 -9.56
CA ALA A 46 -2.52 3.09 -8.69
C ALA A 46 -3.19 2.08 -7.74
N VAL A 47 -2.97 0.80 -8.02
CA VAL A 47 -3.49 -0.33 -7.27
C VAL A 47 -2.40 -1.38 -7.05
N GLY A 48 -2.47 -2.08 -5.92
CA GLY A 48 -1.72 -3.30 -5.70
C GLY A 48 -2.63 -4.37 -5.09
N PHE A 49 -2.55 -5.59 -5.59
CA PHE A 49 -3.44 -6.69 -5.19
C PHE A 49 -2.66 -8.00 -4.96
N GLY A 50 -3.35 -9.02 -4.45
CA GLY A 50 -2.77 -10.36 -4.26
C GLY A 50 -1.99 -10.55 -2.96
N PHE A 51 -2.19 -9.68 -1.96
CA PHE A 51 -1.47 -9.77 -0.70
C PHE A 51 -2.14 -10.75 0.26
N THR A 52 -1.35 -11.56 0.98
CA THR A 52 -1.87 -12.54 1.94
C THR A 52 -2.40 -11.91 3.24
N SER A 53 -2.11 -10.63 3.50
CA SER A 53 -2.59 -9.92 4.67
C SER A 53 -2.65 -8.41 4.46
N ARG A 54 -3.49 -7.72 5.25
CA ARG A 54 -3.55 -6.24 5.30
C ARG A 54 -2.16 -5.62 5.56
N ARG A 55 -1.34 -6.26 6.38
CA ARG A 55 0.03 -5.81 6.67
C ARG A 55 0.93 -5.91 5.43
N GLN A 56 0.85 -7.01 4.68
CA GLN A 56 1.63 -7.18 3.44
C GLN A 56 1.23 -6.13 2.39
N ALA A 57 -0.07 -5.86 2.22
CA ALA A 57 -0.54 -4.80 1.33
C ALA A 57 0.05 -3.42 1.69
N ARG A 58 0.07 -3.07 2.98
CA ARG A 58 0.66 -1.82 3.46
C ARG A 58 2.17 -1.74 3.24
N LEU A 59 2.90 -2.83 3.48
CA LEU A 59 4.34 -2.89 3.24
C LEU A 59 4.64 -2.72 1.74
N ALA A 60 3.85 -3.36 0.88
CA ALA A 60 3.99 -3.22 -0.56
C ALA A 60 3.73 -1.79 -1.04
N LEU A 61 2.70 -1.11 -0.52
CA LEU A 61 2.45 0.30 -0.83
C LEU A 61 3.61 1.21 -0.38
N ARG A 62 4.16 0.99 0.82
CA ARG A 62 5.34 1.73 1.31
C ARG A 62 6.56 1.50 0.41
N GLU A 63 6.78 0.27 -0.03
CA GLU A 63 7.87 -0.10 -0.93
C GLU A 63 7.69 0.51 -2.32
N PHE A 64 6.47 0.45 -2.86
CA PHE A 64 6.10 1.09 -4.12
C PHE A 64 6.38 2.59 -4.07
N ARG A 65 6.04 3.26 -2.96
CA ARG A 65 6.36 4.68 -2.77
C ARG A 65 7.86 4.99 -2.75
N LYS A 66 8.68 4.13 -2.16
CA LYS A 66 10.14 4.31 -2.21
C LYS A 66 10.66 4.20 -3.64
N ARG A 67 10.27 3.14 -4.35
CA ARG A 67 10.69 2.89 -5.74
C ARG A 67 10.25 4.01 -6.68
N TYR A 68 9.01 4.48 -6.53
CA TYR A 68 8.50 5.59 -7.34
C TYR A 68 9.34 6.85 -7.12
N ARG A 69 9.65 7.19 -5.87
CA ARG A 69 10.52 8.35 -5.59
C ARG A 69 11.93 8.18 -6.15
N ASP A 70 12.49 6.97 -6.11
CA ASP A 70 13.86 6.72 -6.56
C ASP A 70 13.97 6.76 -8.10
N ASN A 71 12.90 6.38 -8.83
CA ASN A 71 12.88 6.40 -10.30
C ASN A 71 12.61 7.78 -10.91
N TYR A 72 11.95 8.68 -10.16
CA TYR A 72 11.56 10.02 -10.64
C TYR A 72 12.40 11.14 -10.00
N ARG A 73 13.61 10.81 -9.53
CA ARG A 73 14.61 11.75 -9.03
C ARG A 73 15.72 11.93 -10.05
#